data_AF-A0AAU1Y4I6-F1
#
_entry.id   AF-A0AAU1Y4I6-F1
#
_cell.length_a   1.000
_cell.length_b   1.000
_cell.length_c   1.000
_cell.angle_alpha   90.00
_cell.angle_beta   90.00
_cell.angle_gamma   90.00
#
_symmetry.space_group_name_H-M   'P 1'
#
loop_
_entity.id
_entity.type
_entity.pdbx_description
1 polymer ?
#
loop_
_entity_poly.entity_id
_entity_poly.type
_entity_poly.pdbx_seq_one_letter_code
_entity_poly.pdbx_strand_id
1 'polypeptide(L)'
;MSVSGSYRPVSPRQERATATTDGTGTVVFNWPAGAFTAPPVVGLAVQAGAGFRSARVVANTAAATTVSVLQSTSVTLLGIGVLAAGGAAPGATVHATATAV
;
A
#
# COMPACT_ATOMS: atom_id res chain seq x y z
N MET A 1 -45.70 -11.45 15.31
CA MET A 1 -44.57 -12.28 14.83
C MET A 1 -43.28 -11.58 15.17
N SER A 2 -42.43 -12.15 16.04
CA SER A 2 -41.10 -11.63 16.34
C SER A 2 -40.06 -12.47 15.58
N VAL A 3 -39.25 -11.83 14.73
CA VAL A 3 -38.14 -12.50 14.06
C VAL A 3 -36.91 -12.34 14.96
N SER A 4 -36.65 -13.34 15.80
CA SER A 4 -35.40 -13.42 16.56
C SER A 4 -34.38 -14.23 15.76
N GLY A 5 -33.25 -13.61 15.43
CA GLY A 5 -32.09 -14.26 14.84
C GLY A 5 -30.83 -13.58 15.35
N SER A 6 -29.85 -14.36 15.79
CA SER A 6 -28.52 -13.85 16.10
C SER A 6 -27.71 -13.76 14.80
N TYR A 7 -27.41 -12.54 14.36
CA TYR A 7 -26.45 -12.30 13.29
C TYR A 7 -25.05 -12.21 13.89
N ARG A 8 -24.14 -13.07 13.41
CA ARG A 8 -22.70 -12.93 13.66
C ARG A 8 -22.05 -12.49 12.36
N PRO A 9 -21.60 -11.22 12.23
CA PRO A 9 -20.87 -10.80 11.04
C PRO A 9 -19.61 -11.65 10.90
N VAL A 10 -19.42 -12.24 9.72
CA VAL A 10 -18.15 -12.88 9.37
C VAL A 10 -17.14 -11.74 9.24
N SER A 11 -16.12 -11.71 10.11
CA SER A 11 -15.02 -10.77 9.90
C SER A 11 -14.29 -11.17 8.62
N PRO A 12 -14.15 -10.26 7.64
CA PRO A 12 -13.39 -10.56 6.44
C PRO A 12 -11.96 -10.95 6.81
N ARG A 13 -11.39 -11.94 6.13
CA ARG A 13 -10.00 -12.35 6.36
C ARG A 13 -9.08 -11.17 6.07
N GLN A 14 -8.16 -10.89 6.99
CA GLN A 14 -7.16 -9.83 6.86
C GLN A 14 -5.75 -10.39 6.97
N GLU A 15 -4.87 -9.94 6.09
CA GLU A 15 -3.43 -10.20 6.16
C GLU A 15 -2.68 -8.86 6.26
N ARG A 16 -1.56 -8.85 7.00
CA ARG A 16 -0.75 -7.65 7.23
C ARG A 16 0.70 -7.95 6.93
N ALA A 17 1.35 -7.05 6.22
CA ALA A 17 2.76 -7.16 5.91
C ALA A 17 3.45 -5.80 5.94
N THR A 18 4.73 -5.80 6.26
CA THR A 18 5.59 -4.60 6.24
C THR A 18 6.83 -4.94 5.45
N ALA A 19 7.21 -4.05 4.53
CA ALA A 19 8.41 -4.22 3.72
C ALA A 19 8.94 -2.86 3.28
N THR A 20 10.22 -2.83 2.93
CA THR A 20 10.90 -1.65 2.40
C THR A 20 10.97 -1.71 0.89
N THR A 21 10.88 -0.53 0.27
CA THR A 21 11.01 -0.39 -1.19
C THR A 21 12.45 -0.57 -1.65
N ASP A 22 12.60 -1.20 -2.82
CA ASP A 22 13.88 -1.45 -3.49
C ASP A 22 14.44 -0.18 -4.18
N GLY A 23 15.54 -0.34 -4.92
CA GLY A 23 16.18 0.76 -5.68
C GLY A 23 15.29 1.44 -6.72
N THR A 24 14.18 0.82 -7.11
CA THR A 24 13.19 1.37 -8.04
C THR A 24 12.01 2.04 -7.33
N GLY A 25 12.01 2.06 -5.99
CA GLY A 25 10.90 2.55 -5.19
C GLY A 25 9.72 1.57 -5.18
N THR A 26 9.96 0.29 -5.46
CA THR A 26 8.91 -0.73 -5.55
C THR A 26 9.01 -1.71 -4.39
N VAL A 27 7.87 -2.22 -3.95
CA VAL A 27 7.81 -3.31 -2.95
C VAL A 27 6.73 -4.31 -3.35
N VAL A 28 7.01 -5.60 -3.14
CA VAL A 28 6.09 -6.70 -3.42
C VAL A 28 5.72 -7.38 -2.11
N PHE A 29 4.42 -7.43 -1.83
CA PHE A 29 3.85 -8.19 -0.71
C PHE A 29 3.33 -9.51 -1.23
N ASN A 30 3.93 -10.61 -0.79
CA ASN A 30 3.45 -11.96 -1.09
C ASN A 30 2.48 -12.39 0.01
N TRP A 31 1.26 -12.70 -0.38
CA TRP A 31 0.22 -13.19 0.53
C TRP A 31 0.33 -14.71 0.70
N PRO A 32 -0.03 -15.25 1.88
CA PRO A 32 -0.05 -16.70 2.07
C PRO A 32 -0.93 -17.40 1.05
N ALA A 33 -0.51 -18.57 0.58
CA ALA A 33 -1.27 -19.35 -0.38
C ALA A 33 -2.69 -19.66 0.16
N GLY A 34 -3.71 -19.43 -0.67
CA GLY A 34 -5.11 -19.61 -0.28
C GLY A 34 -5.64 -18.57 0.72
N ALA A 35 -4.89 -17.51 1.02
CA ALA A 35 -5.40 -16.43 1.86
C ALA A 35 -6.54 -15.66 1.20
N PHE A 36 -6.44 -15.45 -0.11
CA PHE A 36 -7.43 -14.76 -0.90
C PHE A 36 -7.78 -15.61 -2.13
N THR A 37 -9.08 -15.66 -2.47
CA THR A 37 -9.58 -16.31 -3.69
C THR A 37 -9.70 -15.34 -4.87
N ALA A 38 -9.68 -14.04 -4.58
CA ALA A 38 -9.73 -12.92 -5.52
C ALA A 38 -8.73 -11.83 -5.07
N PRO A 39 -8.38 -10.86 -5.93
CA PRO A 39 -7.55 -9.73 -5.51
C PRO A 39 -8.17 -8.99 -4.31
N PRO A 40 -7.46 -8.86 -3.18
CA PRO A 40 -8.01 -8.25 -1.97
C PRO A 40 -8.08 -6.72 -2.09
N VAL A 41 -8.87 -6.07 -1.25
CA VAL A 41 -8.78 -4.62 -1.04
C VAL A 41 -7.57 -4.33 -0.15
N VAL A 42 -6.65 -3.48 -0.62
CA VAL A 42 -5.39 -3.21 0.07
C VAL A 42 -5.37 -1.78 0.60
N GLY A 43 -5.27 -1.64 1.91
CA GLY A 43 -4.93 -0.38 2.58
C GLY A 43 -3.41 -0.25 2.71
N LEU A 44 -2.87 0.91 2.35
CA LEU A 44 -1.45 1.22 2.43
C LEU A 44 -1.20 2.35 3.43
N ALA A 45 -0.27 2.13 4.35
CA ALA A 45 0.35 3.19 5.14
C ALA A 45 1.84 3.22 4.83
N VAL A 46 2.37 4.40 4.54
CA VAL A 46 3.80 4.56 4.22
C VAL A 46 4.43 5.38 5.33
N GLN A 47 5.46 4.83 5.96
CA GLN A 47 6.34 5.61 6.83
C GLN A 47 7.25 6.43 5.91
N ALA A 48 6.69 7.54 5.43
CA ALA A 48 7.31 8.44 4.48
C ALA A 48 8.51 9.17 5.11
N GLY A 49 9.68 9.02 4.49
CA GLY A 49 10.83 9.89 4.74
C GLY A 49 10.64 11.28 4.12
N ALA A 50 11.68 12.12 4.20
CA ALA A 50 11.67 13.44 3.58
C ALA A 50 11.38 13.34 2.07
N GLY A 51 10.49 14.20 1.57
CA GLY A 51 10.18 14.26 0.14
C GLY A 51 9.18 13.21 -0.35
N PHE A 52 8.45 12.48 0.50
CA PHE A 52 7.36 11.62 0.01
C PHE A 52 6.38 12.40 -0.87
N ARG A 53 6.03 11.80 -2.01
CA ARG A 53 5.09 12.38 -2.97
C ARG A 53 3.81 11.57 -3.09
N SER A 54 3.93 10.26 -3.29
CA SER A 54 2.79 9.39 -3.51
C SER A 54 3.15 7.92 -3.34
N ALA A 55 2.17 7.09 -2.97
CA ALA A 55 2.25 5.65 -3.09
C ALA A 55 1.03 5.14 -3.88
N ARG A 56 1.23 4.13 -4.73
CA ARG A 56 0.15 3.50 -5.49
C ARG A 56 0.36 2.00 -5.59
N VAL A 57 -0.74 1.25 -5.60
CA VAL A 57 -0.74 -0.16 -6.02
C VAL A 57 -0.60 -0.19 -7.55
N VAL A 58 0.40 -0.91 -8.05
CA VAL A 58 0.67 -1.05 -9.49
C VAL A 58 0.19 -2.38 -10.04
N ALA A 59 0.18 -3.42 -9.20
CA ALA A 59 -0.40 -4.72 -9.52
C ALA A 59 -1.03 -5.33 -8.26
N ASN A 60 -2.17 -6.00 -8.43
CA ASN A 60 -2.87 -6.65 -7.33
C ASN A 60 -3.49 -7.98 -7.79
N THR A 61 -3.11 -9.06 -7.12
CA THR A 61 -3.58 -10.41 -7.37
C THR A 61 -3.90 -11.07 -6.04
N ALA A 62 -4.59 -12.22 -6.07
CA ALA A 62 -4.86 -13.01 -4.88
C ALA A 62 -3.58 -13.47 -4.14
N ALA A 63 -2.47 -13.65 -4.87
CA ALA A 63 -1.21 -14.14 -4.33
C ALA A 63 -0.24 -13.02 -3.92
N ALA A 64 -0.33 -11.85 -4.55
CA ALA A 64 0.61 -10.75 -4.29
C ALA A 64 0.07 -9.37 -4.66
N THR A 65 0.56 -8.35 -3.96
CA THR A 65 0.32 -6.93 -4.25
C THR A 65 1.65 -6.20 -4.43
N THR A 66 1.79 -5.46 -5.53
CA THR A 66 2.95 -4.62 -5.83
C THR A 66 2.62 -3.15 -5.62
N VAL A 67 3.48 -2.44 -4.91
CA VAL A 67 3.32 -1.02 -4.57
C VAL A 67 4.53 -0.25 -5.08
N SER A 68 4.29 0.91 -5.69
CA SER A 68 5.31 1.88 -6.06
C SER A 68 5.19 3.12 -5.18
N VAL A 69 6.30 3.58 -4.64
CA VAL A 69 6.43 4.78 -3.83
C VAL A 69 7.35 5.76 -4.54
N LEU A 70 6.89 7.00 -4.66
CA LEU A 70 7.62 8.10 -5.28
C LEU A 70 7.96 9.17 -4.23
N GLN A 71 9.13 9.77 -4.42
CA GLN A 71 9.58 10.94 -3.69
C GLN A 71 9.85 12.09 -4.66
N SER A 72 9.73 13.32 -4.18
CA SER A 72 10.14 14.53 -4.85
C SER A 72 11.03 15.32 -3.91
N THR A 73 12.16 15.78 -4.40
CA THR A 73 12.90 16.85 -3.75
C THR A 73 12.20 18.18 -4.06
N SER A 74 12.07 19.06 -3.08
CA SER A 74 11.68 20.45 -3.32
C SER A 74 12.90 21.17 -3.88
N VAL A 75 12.75 21.90 -4.99
CA VAL A 75 13.82 22.76 -5.49
C VAL A 75 13.34 24.21 -5.40
N THR A 76 14.10 25.04 -4.69
CA THR A 76 13.87 26.49 -4.66
C THR A 76 14.70 27.14 -5.75
N LEU A 77 14.07 27.58 -6.83
CA LEU A 77 14.73 28.38 -7.87
C LEU A 77 14.26 29.83 -7.73
N LEU A 78 15.21 30.75 -7.53
CA LEU A 78 14.94 32.19 -7.50
C LEU A 78 13.87 32.62 -6.48
N GLY A 79 13.71 31.88 -5.38
CA GLY A 79 12.71 32.17 -4.33
C GLY A 79 11.32 31.56 -4.56
N ILE A 80 11.11 30.81 -5.66
CA ILE A 80 9.88 30.05 -5.90
C ILE A 80 10.14 28.58 -5.57
N GLY A 81 9.33 28.03 -4.66
CA GLY A 81 9.34 26.60 -4.36
C GLY A 81 8.65 25.82 -5.47
N VAL A 82 9.38 24.99 -6.21
CA VAL A 82 8.83 24.10 -7.23
C VAL A 82 8.98 22.67 -6.74
N LEU A 83 7.87 21.91 -6.76
CA LEU A 83 7.93 20.46 -6.55
C LEU A 83 8.60 19.83 -7.78
N ALA A 84 9.75 19.21 -7.59
CA ALA A 84 10.45 18.53 -8.68
C ALA A 84 9.63 17.35 -9.25
N ALA A 85 10.05 16.86 -10.41
CA ALA A 85 9.51 15.62 -10.94
C ALA A 85 9.74 14.47 -9.95
N GLY A 86 8.71 13.65 -9.72
CA GLY A 86 8.81 12.53 -8.78
C GLY A 86 9.78 11.47 -9.27
N GLY A 87 10.74 11.09 -8.42
CA GLY A 87 11.63 9.95 -8.59
C GLY A 87 11.25 8.77 -7.69
N ALA A 88 11.91 7.64 -7.89
CA ALA A 88 11.80 6.47 -7.02
C ALA A 88 12.17 6.82 -5.57
N ALA A 89 11.41 6.31 -4.61
CA ALA A 89 11.68 6.45 -3.18
C ALA A 89 12.25 5.15 -2.59
N PRO A 90 13.55 4.85 -2.76
CA PRO A 90 14.15 3.64 -2.19
C PRO A 90 14.19 3.72 -0.67
N GLY A 91 14.01 2.58 0.01
CA GLY A 91 14.10 2.46 1.46
C GLY A 91 12.88 2.99 2.23
N ALA A 92 11.82 3.45 1.54
CA ALA A 92 10.56 3.79 2.20
C ALA A 92 9.90 2.53 2.76
N THR A 93 9.50 2.55 4.04
CA THR A 93 8.78 1.46 4.69
C THR A 93 7.29 1.57 4.38
N VAL A 94 6.73 0.49 3.85
CA VAL A 94 5.31 0.37 3.49
C VAL A 94 4.67 -0.71 4.36
N HIS A 95 3.55 -0.36 4.97
CA HIS A 95 2.66 -1.26 5.69
C HIS A 95 1.43 -1.51 4.82
N ALA A 96 1.20 -2.77 4.46
CA ALA A 96 0.04 -3.19 3.69
C ALA A 96 -0.92 -3.99 4.57
N THR A 97 -2.21 -3.66 4.49
CA THR A 97 -3.30 -4.44 5.07
C THR A 97 -4.22 -4.89 3.94
N ALA A 98 -4.21 -6.19 3.64
CA ALA A 98 -5.09 -6.79 2.64
C ALA A 98 -6.34 -7.35 3.31
N THR A 99 -7.52 -7.03 2.78
CA THR A 99 -8.82 -7.46 3.28
C THR A 99 -9.57 -8.21 2.18
N ALA A 100 -10.07 -9.41 2.49
CA ALA A 100 -10.93 -10.18 1.60
C ALA A 100 -12.27 -9.46 1.38
N VAL A 101 -12.84 -9.60 0.18
CA VAL A 101 -14.14 -9.02 -0.21
C VAL A 101 -15.17 -10.12 -0.34
#